data_AF-A0A5R8KKS2-F1
#
_entry.id   AF-A0A5R8KKS2-F1
#
_cell.length_a   1.000
_cell.length_b   1.000
_cell.length_c   1.000
_cell.angle_alpha   90.00
_cell.angle_beta   90.00
_cell.angle_gamma   90.00
#
_symmetry.space_group_name_H-M   'P 1'
#
loop_
_entity.id
_entity.type
_entity.pdbx_description
1 polymer ?
#
loop_
_entity_poly.entity_id
_entity_poly.type
_entity_poly.pdbx_seq_one_letter_code
_entity_poly.pdbx_strand_id
1 'polypeptide(L)'
;MSFIITHRYGAQDREDDVSVLPTLLRELDDRKQDTEHGSVAVTHESEWCMSVSRNGYVIFEHLEDGGERHMRGVSEAKIIELWSLLAIGDITTIQKEPWKLGYQ
;
A
#
# COMPACT_ATOMS: atom_id res chain seq x y z
N MET A 1 -15.79 -7.69 0.07
CA MET A 1 -14.38 -8.06 -0.11
C MET A 1 -13.66 -7.61 1.14
N SER A 2 -12.72 -8.42 1.64
CA SER A 2 -11.93 -8.05 2.82
C SER A 2 -10.48 -7.87 2.43
N PHE A 3 -9.78 -6.99 3.11
CA PHE A 3 -8.35 -6.77 2.97
C PHE A 3 -7.71 -6.71 4.35
N ILE A 4 -6.40 -6.83 4.39
CA ILE A 4 -5.60 -6.69 5.60
C ILE A 4 -4.87 -5.37 5.50
N ILE A 5 -4.95 -4.55 6.53
CA ILE A 5 -4.06 -3.40 6.70
C ILE A 5 -2.90 -3.81 7.58
N THR A 6 -1.69 -3.42 7.20
CA THR A 6 -0.50 -3.55 8.03
C THR A 6 -0.09 -2.15 8.47
N HIS A 7 -0.27 -1.91 9.77
CA HIS A 7 0.11 -0.66 10.43
C HIS A 7 1.61 -0.49 10.45
N ARG A 8 2.03 0.74 10.71
CA ARG A 8 3.45 1.12 10.74
C ARG A 8 4.31 0.22 11.62
N TYR A 9 3.77 -0.21 12.76
CA TYR A 9 4.47 -1.04 13.74
C TYR A 9 4.28 -2.55 13.52
N GLY A 10 3.78 -2.95 12.35
CA GLY A 10 3.60 -4.36 11.97
C GLY A 10 2.36 -5.02 12.56
N ALA A 11 1.54 -4.29 13.33
CA ALA A 11 0.20 -4.76 13.69
C ALA A 11 -0.64 -4.93 12.41
N GLN A 12 -1.51 -5.94 12.40
CA GLN A 12 -2.35 -6.24 11.26
C GLN A 12 -3.80 -6.34 11.70
N ASP A 13 -4.67 -5.66 10.98
CA ASP A 13 -6.11 -5.69 11.19
C ASP A 13 -6.81 -6.06 9.88
N ARG A 14 -7.92 -6.79 10.00
CA ARG A 14 -8.76 -7.15 8.85
C ARG A 14 -9.87 -6.12 8.72
N GLU A 15 -9.99 -5.56 7.52
CA GLU A 15 -10.92 -4.47 7.22
C GLU A 15 -11.74 -4.81 5.97
N ASP A 16 -12.94 -4.24 5.90
CA ASP A 16 -13.82 -4.27 4.73
C ASP A 16 -14.30 -2.86 4.32
N ASP A 17 -13.94 -1.83 5.07
CA ASP A 17 -14.25 -0.42 4.80
C ASP A 17 -13.00 0.35 4.35
N VAL A 18 -13.02 0.85 3.11
CA VAL A 18 -11.96 1.68 2.54
C VAL A 18 -11.82 3.05 3.21
N SER A 19 -12.79 3.48 4.03
CA SER A 19 -12.74 4.74 4.77
C SER A 19 -11.59 4.80 5.79
N VAL A 20 -11.01 3.65 6.17
CA VAL A 20 -9.86 3.56 7.09
C VAL A 20 -8.53 3.93 6.42
N LEU A 21 -8.44 3.84 5.09
CA LEU A 21 -7.19 3.99 4.33
C LEU A 21 -6.50 5.36 4.50
N PRO A 22 -7.22 6.50 4.54
CA PRO A 22 -6.58 7.79 4.82
C PRO A 22 -5.97 7.86 6.22
N THR A 23 -6.58 7.17 7.20
CA THR A 23 -6.04 7.11 8.57
C THR A 23 -4.78 6.26 8.61
N LEU A 24 -4.77 5.12 7.92
CA LEU A 24 -3.57 4.28 7.76
C LEU A 24 -2.40 5.07 7.14
N LEU A 25 -2.65 5.86 6.08
CA LEU A 25 -1.61 6.65 5.44
C LEU A 25 -0.99 7.69 6.38
N ARG A 26 -1.81 8.31 7.23
CA ARG A 26 -1.37 9.33 8.21
C ARG A 26 -0.42 8.77 9.27
N GLU A 27 -0.37 7.45 9.48
CA GLU A 27 0.61 6.85 10.41
C GLU A 27 2.07 7.11 10.00
N LEU A 28 2.31 7.34 8.70
CA LEU A 28 3.63 7.68 8.17
C LEU A 28 4.12 9.06 8.64
N ASP A 29 3.21 9.96 9.05
CA ASP A 29 3.54 11.29 9.57
C ASP A 29 3.91 11.31 11.04
N ASP A 30 3.56 10.28 11.81
CA ASP A 30 3.98 10.18 13.19
C ASP A 30 5.51 10.02 13.27
N ARG A 31 6.14 10.31 14.41
CA ARG A 31 7.55 10.01 14.75
C ARG A 31 8.52 9.94 13.54
N LYS A 32 8.70 11.05 12.83
CA LYS A 32 9.49 11.12 11.57
C LYS A 32 10.97 10.73 11.74
N GLN A 33 11.48 10.71 12.97
CA GLN A 33 12.83 10.29 13.32
C GLN A 33 13.03 8.76 13.33
N ASP A 34 11.95 8.00 13.42
CA ASP A 34 12.02 6.53 13.39
C ASP A 34 12.09 6.06 11.94
N THR A 35 13.24 5.48 11.60
CA THR A 35 13.59 4.97 10.28
C THR A 35 13.40 3.46 10.15
N GLU A 36 13.15 2.76 11.25
CA GLU A 36 12.95 1.31 11.28
C GLU A 36 11.51 0.96 10.86
N HIS A 37 10.54 1.76 11.30
CA HIS A 37 9.11 1.56 10.98
C HIS A 37 8.63 2.64 10.01
N GLY A 38 8.96 2.47 8.73
CA GLY A 38 8.80 3.50 7.70
C GLY A 38 7.70 3.25 6.67
N SER A 39 6.92 2.18 6.79
CA SER A 39 5.91 1.78 5.81
C SER A 39 4.61 1.27 6.43
N VAL A 40 3.53 1.40 5.68
CA VAL A 40 2.21 0.80 5.92
C VAL A 40 1.80 0.04 4.67
N ALA A 41 0.93 -0.97 4.78
CA ALA A 41 0.53 -1.76 3.62
C ALA A 41 -0.94 -2.15 3.62
N VAL A 42 -1.47 -2.40 2.43
CA VAL A 42 -2.79 -3.00 2.19
C VAL A 42 -2.59 -4.28 1.39
N THR A 43 -3.15 -5.38 1.87
CA THR A 43 -3.09 -6.70 1.23
C THR A 43 -4.50 -7.19 0.93
N HIS A 44 -4.81 -7.41 -0.34
CA HIS A 44 -6.06 -8.01 -0.77
C HIS A 44 -6.04 -9.53 -0.51
N GLU A 45 -7.22 -10.15 -0.35
CA GLU A 45 -7.36 -11.60 -0.13
C GLU A 45 -6.81 -12.49 -1.25
N SER A 46 -6.44 -11.91 -2.40
CA SER A 46 -5.77 -12.58 -3.50
C SER A 46 -4.24 -12.42 -3.46
N GLU A 47 -3.66 -12.16 -2.30
CA GLU A 47 -2.20 -11.99 -2.09
C GLU A 47 -1.53 -10.81 -2.82
N TRP A 48 -2.30 -9.94 -3.48
CA TRP A 48 -1.78 -8.67 -3.99
C TRP A 48 -1.59 -7.70 -2.82
N CYS A 49 -0.37 -7.19 -2.68
CA CYS A 49 0.03 -6.29 -1.62
C CYS A 49 0.50 -4.95 -2.20
N MET A 50 0.12 -3.86 -1.55
CA MET A 50 0.64 -2.53 -1.84
C MET A 50 1.13 -1.86 -0.57
N SER A 51 2.45 -1.72 -0.46
CA SER A 51 3.10 -1.02 0.64
C SER A 51 3.49 0.40 0.25
N VAL A 52 3.41 1.31 1.21
CA VAL A 52 3.70 2.72 1.04
C VAL A 52 4.64 3.15 2.14
N SER A 53 5.77 3.72 1.74
CA SER A 53 6.71 4.38 2.63
C SER A 53 6.62 5.89 2.48
N ARG A 54 7.30 6.60 3.39
CA ARG A 54 7.40 8.07 3.34
C ARG A 54 7.85 8.59 1.98
N ASN A 55 7.47 9.83 1.69
CA ASN A 55 7.72 10.53 0.42
C ASN A 55 7.00 9.91 -0.80
N GLY A 56 5.95 9.12 -0.55
CA GLY A 56 5.14 8.52 -1.61
C GLY A 56 5.90 7.48 -2.42
N TYR A 57 6.74 6.68 -1.75
CA TYR A 57 7.32 5.48 -2.35
C TYR A 57 6.33 4.34 -2.19
N VAL A 58 5.84 3.81 -3.31
CA VAL A 58 4.81 2.78 -3.35
C VAL A 58 5.41 1.54 -3.99
N ILE A 59 5.26 0.39 -3.35
CA ILE A 59 5.58 -0.93 -3.91
C ILE A 59 4.27 -1.67 -4.12
N PHE A 60 4.16 -2.38 -5.24
CA PHE A 60 3.05 -3.25 -5.60
C PHE A 60 3.57 -4.60 -6.07
N GLU A 61 3.10 -5.67 -5.45
CA GLU A 61 3.61 -7.03 -5.67
C GLU A 61 2.55 -8.08 -5.36
N HIS A 62 2.75 -9.30 -5.87
CA HIS A 62 2.01 -10.48 -5.44
C HIS A 62 2.89 -11.24 -4.44
N LEU A 63 2.42 -11.49 -3.22
CA LEU A 63 3.25 -12.06 -2.15
C LEU A 63 3.76 -13.47 -2.45
N GLU A 64 3.01 -14.26 -3.23
CA GLU A 64 3.38 -15.64 -3.59
C GLU A 64 4.10 -15.74 -4.96
N ASP A 65 3.75 -14.86 -5.90
CA ASP A 65 4.23 -14.96 -7.30
C ASP A 65 5.35 -13.96 -7.60
N GLY A 66 5.61 -13.03 -6.67
CA GLY A 66 6.54 -11.91 -6.82
C GLY A 66 6.09 -10.91 -7.89
N GLY A 67 7.06 -10.35 -8.61
CA GLY A 67 6.80 -9.41 -9.70
C GLY A 67 6.64 -7.98 -9.20
N GLU A 68 7.57 -7.59 -8.34
CA GLU A 68 7.56 -6.35 -7.60
C GLU A 68 7.76 -5.16 -8.52
N ARG A 69 6.99 -4.12 -8.24
CA ARG A 69 7.02 -2.89 -9.02
C ARG A 69 6.86 -1.71 -8.09
N HIS A 70 7.40 -0.57 -8.47
CA HIS A 70 7.34 0.61 -7.62
C HIS A 70 7.03 1.89 -8.38
N MET A 71 6.54 2.87 -7.63
CA MET A 71 6.43 4.27 -8.00
C MET A 71 7.02 5.16 -6.91
N ARG A 72 7.46 6.37 -7.26
CA ARG A 72 8.05 7.35 -6.34
C ARG A 72 7.35 8.69 -6.46
N GLY A 73 7.27 9.43 -5.36
CA GLY A 73 6.65 10.74 -5.33
C GLY A 73 5.15 10.70 -5.63
N VAL A 74 4.49 9.57 -5.33
CA VAL A 74 3.05 9.42 -5.51
C VAL A 74 2.33 10.29 -4.48
N SER A 75 1.32 11.05 -4.91
CA SER A 75 0.54 11.90 -4.00
C SER A 75 -0.34 11.06 -3.07
N GLU A 76 -0.64 11.59 -1.89
CA GLU A 76 -1.53 10.92 -0.92
C GLU A 76 -2.89 10.54 -1.53
N ALA A 77 -3.48 11.45 -2.30
CA ALA A 77 -4.75 11.20 -2.98
C ALA A 77 -4.65 10.01 -3.95
N LYS A 78 -3.56 9.89 -4.71
CA LYS A 78 -3.34 8.77 -5.62
C LYS A 78 -3.04 7.47 -4.87
N ILE A 79 -2.34 7.53 -3.74
CA ILE A 79 -2.12 6.37 -2.87
C ILE A 79 -3.46 5.82 -2.38
N ILE A 80 -4.34 6.68 -1.85
CA ILE A 80 -5.66 6.29 -1.36
C ILE A 80 -6.52 5.70 -2.48
N GLU A 81 -6.46 6.29 -3.68
CA GLU A 81 -7.14 5.76 -4.87
C GLU A 81 -6.66 4.33 -5.20
N LEU A 82 -5.34 4.12 -5.26
CA LEU A 82 -4.74 2.82 -5.58
C LEU A 82 -5.06 1.75 -4.52
N TRP A 83 -4.99 2.10 -3.24
CA TRP A 83 -5.42 1.18 -2.17
C TRP A 83 -6.91 0.88 -2.23
N SER A 84 -7.75 1.86 -2.59
CA SER A 84 -9.19 1.64 -2.75
C SER A 84 -9.47 0.67 -3.90
N LEU A 85 -8.77 0.81 -5.03
CA LEU A 85 -8.85 -0.13 -6.15
C LEU A 85 -8.39 -1.53 -5.73
N LEU A 86 -7.33 -1.63 -4.91
CA LEU A 86 -6.81 -2.90 -4.42
C LEU A 86 -7.80 -3.59 -3.48
N ALA A 87 -8.40 -2.83 -2.56
CA ALA A 87 -9.39 -3.33 -1.60
C ALA A 87 -10.64 -3.92 -2.27
N ILE A 88 -11.02 -3.40 -3.45
CA ILE A 88 -12.13 -3.94 -4.25
C ILE A 88 -11.70 -4.96 -5.32
N GLY A 89 -10.42 -5.33 -5.33
CA GLY A 89 -9.88 -6.34 -6.26
C GLY A 89 -9.69 -5.87 -7.71
N ASP A 90 -9.70 -4.56 -8.00
CA ASP A 90 -9.44 -4.04 -9.35
C ASP A 90 -7.94 -3.94 -9.64
N ILE A 91 -7.31 -5.11 -9.72
CA ILE A 91 -5.88 -5.25 -10.03
C ILE A 91 -5.56 -4.80 -11.46
N THR A 92 -6.51 -4.97 -12.38
CA THR A 92 -6.32 -4.64 -13.80
C THR A 92 -6.14 -3.14 -14.01
N THR A 93 -6.87 -2.30 -13.26
CA THR A 93 -6.68 -0.84 -13.30
C THR A 93 -5.35 -0.44 -12.68
N ILE A 94 -4.98 -1.02 -11.53
CA ILE A 94 -3.71 -0.74 -10.86
C ILE A 94 -2.52 -1.05 -11.77
N GLN A 95 -2.54 -2.19 -12.48
CA GLN A 95 -1.45 -2.61 -13.35
C GLN A 95 -1.16 -1.68 -14.54
N LYS A 96 -2.08 -0.76 -14.88
CA LYS A 96 -1.92 0.22 -15.98
C LYS A 96 -1.12 1.46 -15.57
N GLU A 97 -0.87 1.66 -14.28
CA GLU A 97 -0.06 2.77 -13.78
C GLU A 97 1.40 2.67 -14.26
N PRO A 98 2.16 3.78 -14.27
CA PRO A 98 3.53 3.84 -14.79
C PRO A 98 4.56 3.23 -13.83
N TRP A 99 4.36 1.96 -13.49
CA TRP A 99 5.22 1.18 -12.61
C TRP A 99 6.63 0.99 -13.17
N LYS A 100 7.62 1.05 -12.29
CA LYS A 100 8.99 0.59 -12.56
C LYS A 100 9.21 -0.79 -11.96
N LEU A 101 10.02 -1.63 -12.61
CA LEU A 101 10.28 -3.00 -12.15
C LEU A 101 11.23 -3.04 -10.94
N GLY A 102 11.00 -4.03 -10.07
CA GLY A 102 11.82 -4.33 -8.89
C GLY A 102 11.64 -3.35 -7.74
N TYR A 103 12.48 -3.50 -6.72
CA TYR A 103 12.68 -2.53 -5.65
C TYR A 103 13.74 -1.49 -6.07
N GLN A 104 13.65 -0.25 -5.59
CA GLN A 104 14.65 0.79 -5.86
C GLN A 104 15.00 1.61 -4.63
#